data_AF-A0A955SZK0-F1
#
_entry.id   AF-A0A955SZK0-F1
#
_cell.length_a   1.000
_cell.length_b   1.000
_cell.length_c   1.000
_cell.angle_alpha   90.00
_cell.angle_beta   90.00
_cell.angle_gamma   90.00
#
_symmetry.space_group_name_H-M   'P 1'
#
loop_
_entity.id
_entity.type
_entity.pdbx_description
1 polymer ?
#
loop_
_entity_poly.entity_id
_entity_poly.type
_entity_poly.pdbx_seq_one_letter_code
_entity_poly.pdbx_strand_id
1 'polypeptide(L)'
;MRELTRQISLGASGILFLLVSLAFTSVEGSCQSIEEVVSELQRQVETLNNKVETLEDKNRDLEHQLREKTIDPGASPKASSEVASRIHDNEQIDQAQEARLAALENAAAEKAKKSAFSLETKFPAKLYGNLRLDTSYDEGEINDGNFARWVEPEVFIDDDEQFNMTARQSRLGIDFAGPSTPWLETSAKLEIDFFEGGKENKNTIQMRHAYLKLRWPQQDLNLLAGQTWDVISPLNPSTLNYSVEWFSGNIGYRRPQLRLEKGYQCGGNTRLLL
;
A
#
# COMPACT_ATOMS: atom_id res chain seq x y z
N MET A 1 -31.31 -42.23 27.98
CA MET A 1 -30.12 -41.70 27.30
C MET A 1 -30.57 -40.61 26.34
N ARG A 2 -30.26 -39.35 26.70
CA ARG A 2 -30.26 -38.14 25.85
C ARG A 2 -31.66 -37.75 25.33
N GLU A 3 -32.43 -36.89 25.97
CA GLU A 3 -32.13 -35.50 26.39
C GLU A 3 -31.73 -34.62 25.20
N LEU A 4 -32.51 -33.55 25.02
CA LEU A 4 -32.38 -32.43 24.08
C LEU A 4 -32.51 -32.76 22.58
N THR A 5 -33.57 -32.25 21.95
CA THR A 5 -33.51 -31.21 20.91
C THR A 5 -34.91 -30.99 20.34
N ARG A 6 -35.73 -30.14 20.97
CA ARG A 6 -36.86 -29.48 20.29
C ARG A 6 -37.29 -28.21 21.03
N GLN A 7 -36.49 -27.17 20.86
CA GLN A 7 -36.91 -25.79 21.09
C GLN A 7 -36.12 -24.91 20.11
N ILE A 8 -36.72 -23.78 19.73
CA ILE A 8 -36.27 -22.78 18.74
C ILE A 8 -36.89 -23.01 17.34
N SER A 9 -38.16 -22.65 17.25
CA SER A 9 -38.82 -22.18 16.04
C SER A 9 -39.23 -20.73 16.31
N LEU A 10 -39.05 -19.86 15.30
CA LEU A 10 -39.21 -18.40 15.25
C LEU A 10 -38.01 -17.58 15.72
N GLY A 11 -37.28 -17.00 14.75
CA GLY A 11 -36.36 -15.90 15.01
C GLY A 11 -35.22 -15.70 14.00
N ALA A 12 -35.43 -15.85 12.68
CA ALA A 12 -34.35 -15.59 11.71
C ALA A 12 -34.78 -15.04 10.33
N SER A 13 -36.07 -14.95 10.01
CA SER A 13 -36.52 -14.44 8.70
C SER A 13 -36.74 -12.93 8.63
N GLY A 14 -36.62 -12.19 9.74
CA GLY A 14 -36.81 -10.73 9.78
C GLY A 14 -35.56 -9.89 9.53
N ILE A 15 -34.36 -10.47 9.70
CA ILE A 15 -33.09 -9.72 9.67
C ILE A 15 -32.45 -9.77 8.27
N LEU A 16 -32.73 -10.82 7.49
CA LEU A 16 -32.16 -10.98 6.15
C LEU A 16 -32.80 -10.06 5.09
N PHE A 17 -34.06 -9.63 5.30
CA PHE A 17 -34.73 -8.69 4.39
C PHE A 17 -34.37 -7.22 4.63
N LEU A 18 -33.89 -6.88 5.83
CA LEU A 18 -33.46 -5.52 6.16
C LEU A 18 -32.05 -5.22 5.62
N LEU A 19 -31.14 -6.20 5.62
CA LEU A 19 -29.77 -6.02 5.13
C LEU A 19 -29.67 -5.94 3.61
N VAL A 20 -30.55 -6.64 2.87
CA VAL A 20 -30.55 -6.58 1.39
C VAL A 20 -31.21 -5.29 0.88
N SER A 21 -32.16 -4.71 1.62
CA SER A 21 -32.76 -3.41 1.25
C SER A 21 -31.84 -2.21 1.57
N LEU A 22 -30.99 -2.31 2.60
CA LEU A 22 -29.99 -1.29 2.94
C LEU A 22 -28.80 -1.25 1.98
N ALA A 23 -28.50 -2.35 1.28
CA ALA A 23 -27.42 -2.40 0.30
C ALA A 23 -27.81 -1.81 -1.06
N PHE A 24 -29.09 -1.89 -1.45
CA PHE A 24 -29.55 -1.33 -2.74
C PHE A 24 -29.88 0.16 -2.69
N THR A 25 -30.17 0.74 -1.52
CA THR A 25 -30.34 2.20 -1.38
C THR A 25 -29.02 2.96 -1.25
N SER A 26 -27.90 2.27 -0.96
CA SER A 26 -26.57 2.90 -0.82
C SER A 26 -25.81 3.09 -2.14
N VAL A 27 -26.19 2.39 -3.21
CA VAL A 27 -25.46 2.45 -4.50
C VAL A 27 -25.91 3.65 -5.34
N GLU A 28 -27.13 4.14 -5.18
CA GLU A 28 -27.60 5.34 -5.91
C GLU A 28 -26.93 6.63 -5.40
N GLY A 29 -26.52 6.69 -4.13
CA GLY A 29 -25.83 7.86 -3.56
C GLY A 29 -24.33 7.96 -3.87
N SER A 30 -23.72 6.90 -4.41
CA SER A 30 -22.26 6.83 -4.62
C SER A 30 -21.83 7.24 -6.04
N CYS A 31 -22.76 7.23 -7.01
CA CYS A 31 -22.44 7.57 -8.39
C CYS A 31 -22.37 9.09 -8.63
N GLN A 32 -23.08 9.90 -7.84
CA GLN A 32 -23.00 11.36 -7.89
C GLN A 32 -21.67 11.92 -7.34
N SER A 33 -20.97 11.18 -6.47
CA SER A 33 -19.76 11.68 -5.82
C SER A 33 -18.49 11.55 -6.66
N ILE A 34 -18.43 10.60 -7.60
CA ILE A 34 -17.24 10.42 -8.44
C ILE A 34 -17.14 11.53 -9.50
N GLU A 35 -18.26 11.90 -10.12
CA GLU A 35 -18.29 13.05 -11.05
C GLU A 35 -18.01 14.38 -10.33
N GLU A 36 -18.49 14.56 -9.10
CA GLU A 36 -18.14 15.72 -8.26
C GLU A 36 -16.65 15.75 -7.90
N VAL A 37 -16.06 14.59 -7.57
CA VAL A 37 -14.62 14.51 -7.26
C VAL A 37 -13.77 14.75 -8.51
N VAL A 38 -14.17 14.24 -9.67
CA VAL A 38 -13.44 14.45 -10.94
C VAL A 38 -13.55 15.90 -11.39
N SER A 39 -14.74 16.51 -11.30
CA SER A 39 -14.95 17.91 -11.66
C SER A 39 -14.23 18.87 -10.71
N GLU A 40 -14.18 18.58 -9.41
CA GLU A 40 -13.40 19.36 -8.45
C GLU A 40 -11.89 19.19 -8.67
N LEU A 41 -11.42 17.98 -9.04
CA LEU A 41 -10.03 17.78 -9.44
C LEU A 41 -9.67 18.60 -10.69
N GLN A 42 -10.53 18.59 -11.70
CA GLN A 42 -10.34 19.36 -12.94
C GLN A 42 -10.31 20.86 -12.64
N ARG A 43 -11.21 21.34 -11.78
CA ARG A 43 -11.25 22.73 -11.32
C ARG A 43 -10.00 23.14 -10.56
N GLN A 44 -9.45 22.23 -9.75
CA GLN A 44 -8.19 22.46 -9.03
C GLN A 44 -7.01 22.53 -10.00
N VAL A 45 -6.92 21.66 -10.99
CA VAL A 45 -5.87 21.69 -12.03
C VAL A 45 -5.94 23.00 -12.82
N GLU A 46 -7.13 23.43 -13.22
CA GLU A 46 -7.34 24.68 -13.95
C GLU A 46 -6.95 25.91 -13.11
N THR A 47 -7.36 25.93 -11.83
CA THR A 47 -6.96 26.99 -10.89
C THR A 47 -5.44 27.02 -10.67
N LEU A 48 -4.79 25.85 -10.71
CA LEU A 48 -3.34 25.75 -10.55
C LEU A 48 -2.61 26.27 -11.78
N ASN A 49 -3.09 25.91 -12.98
CA ASN A 49 -2.52 26.39 -14.25
C ASN A 49 -2.64 27.92 -14.36
N ASN A 50 -3.81 28.49 -14.03
CA ASN A 50 -4.00 29.96 -14.03
C ASN A 50 -3.06 30.66 -13.03
N LYS A 51 -2.76 30.03 -11.90
CA LYS A 51 -1.80 30.56 -10.92
C LYS A 51 -0.36 30.50 -11.42
N VAL A 52 0.03 29.43 -12.12
CA VAL A 52 1.36 29.31 -12.73
C VAL A 52 1.53 30.40 -13.78
N GLU A 53 0.56 30.57 -14.67
CA GLU A 53 0.58 31.62 -15.70
C GLU A 53 0.67 33.03 -15.08
N THR A 54 -0.11 33.29 -14.03
CA THR A 54 -0.05 34.58 -13.30
C THR A 54 1.33 34.81 -12.66
N LEU A 55 1.98 33.76 -12.16
CA LEU A 55 3.31 33.86 -11.56
C LEU A 55 4.39 34.08 -12.63
N GLU A 56 4.28 33.40 -13.77
CA GLU A 56 5.18 33.59 -14.90
C GLU A 56 5.07 35.01 -15.48
N ASP A 57 3.86 35.55 -15.60
CA ASP A 57 3.65 36.93 -16.04
C ASP A 57 4.19 37.95 -15.04
N LYS A 58 4.00 37.73 -13.74
CA LYS A 58 4.62 38.57 -12.70
C LYS A 58 6.15 38.52 -12.75
N ASN A 59 6.73 37.34 -13.02
CA ASN A 59 8.17 37.21 -13.18
C ASN A 59 8.68 37.93 -14.43
N ARG A 60 7.96 37.85 -15.55
CA ARG A 60 8.28 38.60 -16.77
C ARG A 60 8.19 40.12 -16.56
N ASP A 61 7.17 40.58 -15.84
CA ASP A 61 7.01 42.01 -15.52
C ASP A 61 8.13 42.49 -14.59
N LEU A 62 8.49 41.70 -13.57
CA LEU A 62 9.65 41.96 -12.71
C LEU A 62 10.96 42.03 -13.48
N GLU A 63 11.17 41.12 -14.43
CA GLU A 63 12.33 41.16 -15.33
C GLU A 63 12.31 42.39 -16.24
N HIS A 64 11.14 42.82 -16.71
CA HIS A 64 11.00 44.04 -17.52
C HIS A 64 11.33 45.28 -16.69
N GLN A 65 10.83 45.36 -15.44
CA GLN A 65 11.15 46.43 -14.50
C GLN A 65 12.66 46.48 -14.17
N LEU A 66 13.31 45.32 -14.04
CA LEU A 66 14.76 45.23 -13.84
C LEU A 66 15.56 45.71 -15.07
N ARG A 67 15.11 45.38 -16.29
CA ARG A 67 15.72 45.86 -17.54
C ARG A 67 15.51 47.36 -17.74
N GLU A 68 14.33 47.88 -17.42
CA GLU A 68 13.99 49.31 -17.52
C GLU A 68 14.80 50.16 -16.52
N LYS A 69 15.14 49.62 -15.35
CA LYS A 69 15.99 50.28 -14.34
C LYS A 69 17.50 50.24 -14.66
N THR A 70 17.92 49.62 -15.78
CA THR A 70 19.34 49.47 -16.17
C THR A 70 19.79 50.47 -17.25
N ILE A 71 19.44 51.75 -17.12
CA ILE A 71 20.13 52.86 -17.81
C ILE A 71 20.14 54.09 -16.87
N ASP A 72 21.12 54.17 -15.96
CA ASP A 72 21.94 55.39 -15.68
C ASP A 72 22.89 55.15 -14.48
N PRO A 73 24.22 55.26 -14.61
CA PRO A 73 25.14 55.18 -13.48
C PRO A 73 25.25 56.55 -12.81
N GLY A 74 24.30 56.88 -11.93
CA GLY A 74 24.49 57.95 -10.95
C GLY A 74 23.22 58.61 -10.41
N ALA A 75 22.66 58.10 -9.30
CA ALA A 75 22.05 58.91 -8.22
C ALA A 75 21.40 58.09 -7.07
N SER A 76 21.85 58.37 -5.83
CA SER A 76 21.06 58.56 -4.59
C SER A 76 20.66 57.37 -3.67
N PRO A 77 20.66 57.54 -2.31
CA PRO A 77 20.60 56.48 -1.29
C PRO A 77 19.19 55.89 -1.01
N LYS A 78 18.24 56.01 -1.94
CA LYS A 78 16.88 55.46 -1.79
C LYS A 78 16.76 54.00 -2.25
N ALA A 79 17.67 53.53 -3.10
CA ALA A 79 17.66 52.14 -3.60
C ALA A 79 18.04 51.11 -2.51
N SER A 80 18.80 51.50 -1.49
CA SER A 80 19.26 50.59 -0.44
C SER A 80 18.16 50.24 0.58
N SER A 81 17.17 51.10 0.81
CA SER A 81 16.03 50.78 1.71
C SER A 81 14.97 49.93 1.00
N GLU A 82 14.79 50.10 -0.30
CA GLU A 82 13.85 49.33 -1.13
C GLU A 82 14.35 47.88 -1.35
N VAL A 83 15.66 47.69 -1.49
CA VAL A 83 16.25 46.34 -1.54
C VAL A 83 16.19 45.64 -0.18
N ALA A 84 16.41 46.37 0.93
CA ALA A 84 16.31 45.80 2.27
C ALA A 84 14.88 45.41 2.65
N SER A 85 13.86 46.20 2.25
CA SER A 85 12.46 45.84 2.48
C SER A 85 12.05 44.60 1.68
N ARG A 86 12.50 44.47 0.42
CA ARG A 86 12.19 43.30 -0.41
C ARG A 86 12.84 42.00 0.09
N ILE A 87 14.03 42.08 0.70
CA ILE A 87 14.66 40.93 1.37
C ILE A 87 13.84 40.50 2.58
N HIS A 88 13.38 41.46 3.39
CA HIS A 88 12.52 41.19 4.55
C HIS A 88 11.16 40.58 4.13
N ASP A 89 10.57 41.07 3.04
CA ASP A 89 9.32 40.54 2.50
C ASP A 89 9.48 39.11 1.97
N ASN A 90 10.62 38.81 1.32
CA ASN A 90 10.91 37.46 0.84
C ASN A 90 11.16 36.46 1.98
N GLU A 91 11.87 36.87 3.04
CA GLU A 91 12.06 36.03 4.24
C GLU A 91 10.73 35.71 4.93
N GLN A 92 9.78 36.65 4.94
CA GLN A 92 8.43 36.41 5.46
C GLN A 92 7.62 35.44 4.58
N ILE A 93 7.81 35.48 3.26
CA ILE A 93 7.16 34.56 2.32
C ILE A 93 7.70 33.14 2.51
N ASP A 94 9.01 32.97 2.67
CA ASP A 94 9.63 31.66 2.91
C ASP A 94 9.13 31.04 4.21
N GLN A 95 9.07 31.83 5.30
CA GLN A 95 8.49 31.38 6.57
C GLN A 95 7.00 31.03 6.45
N ALA A 96 6.23 31.79 5.68
CA ALA A 96 4.81 31.51 5.44
C ALA A 96 4.59 30.25 4.59
N GLN A 97 5.50 29.97 3.65
CA GLN A 97 5.47 28.75 2.84
C GLN A 97 5.83 27.51 3.66
N GLU A 98 6.88 27.58 4.48
CA GLU A 98 7.25 26.50 5.41
C GLU A 98 6.12 26.18 6.40
N ALA A 99 5.51 27.22 6.99
CA ALA A 99 4.35 27.05 7.87
C ALA A 99 3.15 26.41 7.16
N ARG A 100 2.91 26.77 5.90
CA ARG A 100 1.83 26.20 5.08
C ARG A 100 2.12 24.75 4.70
N LEU A 101 3.35 24.39 4.37
CA LEU A 101 3.79 23.02 4.11
C LEU A 101 3.60 22.16 5.36
N ALA A 102 4.06 22.61 6.52
CA ALA A 102 3.85 21.92 7.79
C ALA A 102 2.34 21.76 8.12
N ALA A 103 1.52 22.78 7.84
CA ALA A 103 0.07 22.69 8.04
C ALA A 103 -0.60 21.67 7.09
N LEU A 104 -0.14 21.60 5.83
CA LEU A 104 -0.63 20.63 4.85
C LEU A 104 -0.20 19.20 5.20
N GLU A 105 1.03 19.00 5.68
CA GLU A 105 1.50 17.69 6.18
C GLU A 105 0.68 17.21 7.38
N ASN A 106 0.41 18.10 8.34
CA ASN A 106 -0.43 17.79 9.48
C ASN A 106 -1.89 17.50 9.07
N ALA A 107 -2.43 18.26 8.12
CA ALA A 107 -3.77 18.02 7.59
C ALA A 107 -3.86 16.70 6.81
N ALA A 108 -2.82 16.35 6.05
CA ALA A 108 -2.71 15.06 5.35
C ALA A 108 -2.60 13.90 6.35
N ALA A 109 -1.81 14.05 7.41
CA ALA A 109 -1.68 13.06 8.48
C ALA A 109 -3.00 12.85 9.24
N GLU A 110 -3.75 13.92 9.54
CA GLU A 110 -5.08 13.83 10.17
C GLU A 110 -6.13 13.20 9.24
N LYS A 111 -6.10 13.51 7.94
CA LYS A 111 -6.97 12.88 6.95
C LYS A 111 -6.66 11.38 6.80
N ALA A 112 -5.39 11.00 6.82
CA ALA A 112 -4.96 9.62 6.81
C ALA A 112 -5.44 8.85 8.06
N LYS A 113 -5.32 9.46 9.25
CA LYS A 113 -5.85 8.89 10.51
C LYS A 113 -7.36 8.69 10.49
N LYS A 114 -8.13 9.64 9.93
CA LYS A 114 -9.60 9.56 9.85
C LYS A 114 -10.12 8.54 8.84
N SER A 115 -9.36 8.23 7.79
CA SER A 115 -9.72 7.21 6.79
C SER A 115 -9.33 5.78 7.18
N ALA A 116 -8.56 5.62 8.27
CA ALA A 116 -8.09 4.32 8.70
C ALA A 116 -9.21 3.56 9.43
N PHE A 117 -9.55 2.38 8.92
CA PHE A 117 -10.36 1.40 9.62
C PHE A 117 -9.79 1.15 11.03
N SER A 118 -10.53 1.50 12.08
CA SER A 118 -10.07 1.38 13.46
C SER A 118 -10.41 0.01 14.03
N LEU A 119 -9.39 -0.84 14.17
CA LEU A 119 -9.46 -2.10 14.92
C LEU A 119 -9.12 -1.82 16.39
N GLU A 120 -10.11 -1.91 17.28
CA GLU A 120 -9.87 -1.80 18.72
C GLU A 120 -9.04 -2.99 19.21
N THR A 121 -7.75 -2.76 19.37
CA THR A 121 -6.77 -3.79 19.74
C THR A 121 -5.90 -3.25 20.86
N LYS A 122 -5.55 -4.11 21.83
CA LYS A 122 -4.61 -3.74 22.91
C LYS A 122 -3.18 -3.50 22.41
N PHE A 123 -2.89 -3.91 21.18
CA PHE A 123 -1.61 -3.81 20.52
C PHE A 123 -1.81 -3.13 19.17
N PRO A 124 -0.99 -2.13 18.79
CA PRO A 124 -1.14 -1.47 17.49
C PRO A 124 -1.15 -2.49 16.35
N ALA A 125 -2.20 -2.46 15.54
CA ALA A 125 -2.38 -3.34 14.38
C ALA A 125 -2.50 -2.52 13.11
N LYS A 126 -1.77 -2.91 12.06
CA LYS A 126 -1.85 -2.32 10.73
C LYS A 126 -2.42 -3.33 9.75
N LEU A 127 -3.65 -3.07 9.29
CA LEU A 127 -4.26 -3.82 8.20
C LEU A 127 -3.60 -3.42 6.86
N TYR A 128 -3.26 -4.39 6.04
CA TYR A 128 -2.77 -4.19 4.68
C TYR A 128 -3.28 -5.29 3.75
N GLY A 129 -3.13 -5.08 2.45
CA GLY A 129 -3.60 -6.03 1.45
C GLY A 129 -3.80 -5.37 0.10
N ASN A 130 -4.31 -6.15 -0.84
CA ASN A 130 -4.72 -5.69 -2.15
C ASN A 130 -5.87 -6.56 -2.68
N LEU A 131 -6.73 -5.95 -3.48
CA LEU A 131 -7.62 -6.67 -4.37
C LEU A 131 -6.92 -6.77 -5.72
N ARG A 132 -6.90 -7.98 -6.29
CA ARG A 132 -6.21 -8.26 -7.55
C ARG A 132 -7.09 -9.12 -8.42
N LEU A 133 -7.23 -8.70 -9.68
CA LEU A 133 -7.87 -9.45 -10.76
C LEU A 133 -6.79 -9.74 -11.80
N ASP A 134 -6.57 -11.01 -12.07
CA ASP A 134 -5.61 -11.49 -13.06
C ASP A 134 -6.39 -12.14 -14.21
N THR A 135 -5.96 -11.85 -15.44
CA THR A 135 -6.49 -12.50 -16.66
C THR A 135 -5.32 -12.94 -17.54
N SER A 136 -5.47 -14.07 -18.21
CA SER A 136 -4.52 -14.52 -19.23
C SER A 136 -5.26 -15.08 -20.45
N TYR A 137 -4.60 -14.97 -21.59
CA TYR A 137 -4.93 -15.67 -22.82
C TYR A 137 -3.72 -16.53 -23.16
N ASP A 138 -3.91 -17.83 -23.19
CA ASP A 138 -2.83 -18.79 -23.38
C ASP A 138 -3.09 -19.51 -24.70
N GLU A 139 -2.08 -19.51 -25.59
CA GLU A 139 -2.14 -20.18 -26.91
C GLU A 139 -2.05 -21.72 -26.80
N GLY A 140 -1.80 -22.25 -25.61
CA GLY A 140 -1.90 -23.66 -25.32
C GLY A 140 -2.26 -23.92 -23.86
N GLU A 141 -2.78 -25.11 -23.56
CA GLU A 141 -3.30 -25.44 -22.24
C GLU A 141 -2.18 -25.36 -21.18
N ILE A 142 -2.30 -24.42 -20.26
CA ILE A 142 -1.41 -24.28 -19.10
C ILE A 142 -1.96 -25.07 -17.93
N ASN A 143 -1.10 -25.86 -17.31
CA ASN A 143 -1.42 -26.54 -16.07
C ASN A 143 -1.85 -25.55 -14.95
N ASP A 144 -3.09 -25.68 -14.45
CA ASP A 144 -3.86 -24.78 -13.53
C ASP A 144 -4.74 -23.72 -14.22
N GLY A 145 -4.30 -23.18 -15.36
CA GLY A 145 -4.92 -22.05 -16.07
C GLY A 145 -4.77 -20.69 -15.38
N ASN A 146 -4.98 -20.61 -14.05
CA ASN A 146 -4.99 -19.34 -13.32
C ASN A 146 -3.60 -18.71 -13.10
N PHE A 147 -2.53 -19.47 -13.31
CA PHE A 147 -1.16 -18.98 -13.26
C PHE A 147 -0.26 -19.90 -14.10
N ALA A 148 0.80 -19.35 -14.66
CA ALA A 148 1.70 -20.09 -15.53
C ALA A 148 2.58 -21.06 -14.73
N ARG A 149 2.51 -22.35 -15.06
CA ARG A 149 3.48 -23.36 -14.64
C ARG A 149 4.24 -23.89 -15.86
N TRP A 150 3.68 -24.89 -16.51
CA TRP A 150 4.13 -25.41 -17.79
C TRP A 150 2.94 -25.57 -18.72
N VAL A 151 3.22 -25.63 -20.02
CA VAL A 151 2.22 -25.94 -21.05
C VAL A 151 2.08 -27.46 -21.12
N GLU A 152 0.84 -27.94 -21.10
CA GLU A 152 0.51 -29.35 -21.27
C GLU A 152 0.69 -29.75 -22.76
N PRO A 153 1.11 -30.99 -23.05
CA PRO A 153 1.21 -31.44 -24.43
C PRO A 153 -0.18 -31.64 -25.03
N GLU A 154 -0.35 -31.22 -26.27
CA GLU A 154 -1.53 -31.54 -27.10
C GLU A 154 -1.54 -33.06 -27.38
N VAL A 155 -2.43 -33.80 -26.70
CA VAL A 155 -2.56 -35.27 -26.89
C VAL A 155 -3.82 -35.64 -27.69
N PHE A 156 -4.94 -34.98 -27.40
CA PHE A 156 -6.25 -35.32 -27.97
C PHE A 156 -6.99 -34.14 -28.62
N ILE A 157 -6.57 -32.92 -28.30
CA ILE A 157 -7.11 -31.68 -28.82
C ILE A 157 -5.91 -30.92 -29.38
N ASP A 158 -5.94 -30.65 -30.68
CA ASP A 158 -5.04 -29.71 -31.31
C ASP A 158 -5.64 -28.30 -31.08
N ASP A 159 -4.80 -27.28 -30.87
CA ASP A 159 -5.22 -25.89 -30.67
C ASP A 159 -6.07 -25.68 -29.40
N ASP A 160 -5.49 -25.97 -28.23
CA ASP A 160 -6.13 -25.93 -26.91
C ASP A 160 -6.02 -24.56 -26.21
N GLU A 161 -6.22 -23.48 -26.98
CA GLU A 161 -6.20 -22.11 -26.47
C GLU A 161 -7.20 -21.90 -25.33
N GLN A 162 -6.82 -21.10 -24.33
CA GLN A 162 -7.65 -20.85 -23.16
C GLN A 162 -7.59 -19.40 -22.67
N PHE A 163 -8.71 -18.96 -22.13
CA PHE A 163 -8.82 -17.69 -21.42
C PHE A 163 -9.08 -17.95 -19.94
N ASN A 164 -8.22 -17.40 -19.08
CA ASN A 164 -8.31 -17.55 -17.64
C ASN A 164 -8.57 -16.19 -16.97
N MET A 165 -9.34 -16.21 -15.89
CA MET A 165 -9.67 -15.02 -15.11
C MET A 165 -9.86 -15.41 -13.65
N THR A 166 -9.11 -14.79 -12.74
CA THR A 166 -9.22 -15.08 -11.31
C THR A 166 -8.92 -13.88 -10.44
N ALA A 167 -9.53 -13.85 -9.26
CA ALA A 167 -9.24 -12.86 -8.21
C ALA A 167 -8.54 -13.46 -7.00
N ARG A 168 -8.09 -14.73 -7.09
CA ARG A 168 -7.56 -15.51 -5.97
C ARG A 168 -6.31 -14.89 -5.33
N GLN A 169 -5.58 -14.03 -6.05
CA GLN A 169 -4.32 -13.44 -5.61
C GLN A 169 -4.55 -12.28 -4.63
N SER A 170 -5.80 -11.84 -4.52
CA SER A 170 -6.21 -10.86 -3.53
C SER A 170 -5.73 -11.28 -2.15
N ARG A 171 -5.15 -10.33 -1.43
CA ARG A 171 -4.40 -10.60 -0.20
C ARG A 171 -4.90 -9.72 0.92
N LEU A 172 -4.93 -10.30 2.11
CA LEU A 172 -5.20 -9.59 3.35
C LEU A 172 -4.16 -9.96 4.39
N GLY A 173 -3.65 -8.96 5.09
CA GLY A 173 -2.68 -9.16 6.15
C GLY A 173 -2.81 -8.13 7.26
N ILE A 174 -2.31 -8.52 8.44
CA ILE A 174 -2.27 -7.69 9.63
C ILE A 174 -0.87 -7.78 10.22
N ASP A 175 -0.25 -6.62 10.40
CA ASP A 175 0.98 -6.47 11.16
C ASP A 175 0.65 -6.02 12.58
N PHE A 176 1.11 -6.77 13.56
CA PHE A 176 0.94 -6.46 14.98
C PHE A 176 2.27 -5.95 15.54
N ALA A 177 2.24 -4.76 16.15
CA ALA A 177 3.34 -4.26 16.96
C ALA A 177 3.06 -4.60 18.43
N GLY A 178 3.95 -5.38 19.05
CA GLY A 178 3.90 -5.65 20.48
C GLY A 178 4.72 -4.63 21.28
N PRO A 179 4.98 -4.92 22.57
CA PRO A 179 5.85 -4.10 23.41
C PRO A 179 7.21 -3.85 22.75
N SER A 180 7.63 -2.59 22.78
CA SER A 180 8.93 -2.12 22.30
C SER A 180 9.67 -1.48 23.48
N THR A 181 10.79 -2.08 23.86
CA THR A 181 11.69 -1.60 24.91
C THR A 181 13.11 -1.55 24.36
N PRO A 182 14.05 -0.82 24.99
CA PRO A 182 15.46 -0.78 24.54
C PRO A 182 16.15 -2.15 24.49
N TRP A 183 15.59 -3.16 25.17
CA TRP A 183 16.16 -4.51 25.30
C TRP A 183 15.46 -5.53 24.42
N LEU A 184 14.18 -5.33 24.13
CA LEU A 184 13.32 -6.27 23.43
C LEU A 184 12.22 -5.54 22.66
N GLU A 185 12.10 -5.87 21.39
CA GLU A 185 11.02 -5.50 20.50
C GLU A 185 10.28 -6.77 20.07
N THR A 186 8.95 -6.69 20.04
CA THR A 186 8.10 -7.82 19.66
C THR A 186 7.16 -7.41 18.54
N SER A 187 7.00 -8.28 17.54
CA SER A 187 6.06 -8.07 16.44
C SER A 187 5.51 -9.39 15.94
N ALA A 188 4.33 -9.37 15.33
CA ALA A 188 3.75 -10.53 14.69
C ALA A 188 3.14 -10.16 13.34
N LYS A 189 3.02 -11.15 12.46
CA LYS A 189 2.38 -10.99 11.16
C LYS A 189 1.42 -12.15 10.92
N LEU A 190 0.22 -11.81 10.45
CA LEU A 190 -0.71 -12.74 9.85
C LEU A 190 -0.98 -12.28 8.41
N GLU A 191 -0.89 -13.16 7.44
CA GLU A 191 -1.22 -12.88 6.04
C GLU A 191 -1.91 -14.09 5.42
N ILE A 192 -2.96 -13.84 4.63
CA ILE A 192 -3.74 -14.85 3.92
C ILE A 192 -3.96 -14.45 2.44
N ASP A 193 -4.16 -15.46 1.59
CA ASP A 193 -4.72 -15.30 0.23
C ASP A 193 -5.75 -16.41 -0.06
N PHE A 194 -6.22 -16.51 -1.31
CA PHE A 194 -7.24 -17.46 -1.73
C PHE A 194 -6.74 -18.49 -2.76
N PHE A 195 -5.42 -18.76 -2.81
CA PHE A 195 -4.77 -19.61 -3.81
C PHE A 195 -4.51 -21.07 -3.38
N GLU A 196 -4.79 -21.47 -2.12
CA GLU A 196 -4.53 -22.85 -1.62
C GLU A 196 -5.25 -23.93 -2.45
N GLY A 197 -6.39 -23.59 -3.06
CA GLY A 197 -7.16 -24.48 -3.93
C GLY A 197 -8.67 -24.30 -3.84
N GLY A 198 -9.41 -25.31 -4.33
CA GLY A 198 -10.87 -25.31 -4.41
C GLY A 198 -11.38 -25.07 -5.83
N LYS A 199 -12.71 -25.12 -6.01
CA LYS A 199 -13.35 -24.77 -7.29
C LYS A 199 -13.26 -23.26 -7.50
N GLU A 200 -13.29 -22.78 -8.74
CA GLU A 200 -13.17 -21.34 -9.05
C GLU A 200 -14.21 -20.48 -8.30
N ASN A 201 -15.37 -21.05 -8.00
CA ASN A 201 -16.44 -20.40 -7.25
C ASN A 201 -16.43 -20.65 -5.73
N LYS A 202 -15.47 -21.42 -5.21
CA LYS A 202 -15.35 -21.84 -3.80
C LYS A 202 -13.89 -21.94 -3.40
N ASN A 203 -13.22 -20.80 -3.37
CA ASN A 203 -11.79 -20.70 -3.11
C ASN A 203 -11.49 -20.97 -1.63
N THR A 204 -10.37 -21.65 -1.37
CA THR A 204 -9.88 -21.95 -0.03
C THR A 204 -8.89 -20.88 0.40
N ILE A 205 -8.97 -20.47 1.66
CA ILE A 205 -8.05 -19.51 2.24
C ILE A 205 -6.70 -20.20 2.50
N GLN A 206 -5.62 -19.66 1.95
CA GLN A 206 -4.24 -20.03 2.25
C GLN A 206 -3.70 -19.15 3.38
N MET A 207 -3.01 -19.77 4.34
CA MET A 207 -2.17 -19.02 5.27
C MET A 207 -0.80 -18.76 4.64
N ARG A 208 -0.47 -17.49 4.41
CA ARG A 208 0.81 -17.08 3.81
C ARG A 208 1.89 -16.89 4.86
N HIS A 209 1.61 -16.02 5.84
CA HIS A 209 2.51 -15.73 6.96
C HIS A 209 1.72 -15.85 8.25
N ALA A 210 2.33 -16.50 9.24
CA ALA A 210 1.80 -16.55 10.60
C ALA A 210 2.98 -16.76 11.54
N TYR A 211 3.57 -15.67 12.01
CA TYR A 211 4.77 -15.74 12.86
C TYR A 211 4.82 -14.64 13.90
N LEU A 212 5.57 -14.92 14.97
CA LEU A 212 6.04 -13.96 15.97
C LEU A 212 7.54 -13.70 15.74
N LYS A 213 7.97 -12.46 15.92
CA LYS A 213 9.36 -12.04 15.90
C LYS A 213 9.71 -11.34 17.21
N LEU A 214 10.79 -11.79 17.82
CA LEU A 214 11.43 -11.17 18.98
C LEU A 214 12.78 -10.63 18.53
N ARG A 215 13.06 -9.37 18.82
CA ARG A 215 14.32 -8.71 18.48
C ARG A 215 14.94 -8.13 19.73
N TRP A 216 16.19 -8.46 20.00
CA TRP A 216 17.02 -7.87 21.04
C TRP A 216 18.02 -6.91 20.39
N PRO A 217 17.73 -5.60 20.33
CA PRO A 217 18.51 -4.66 19.51
C PRO A 217 19.95 -4.52 19.97
N GLN A 218 20.18 -4.53 21.28
CA GLN A 218 21.53 -4.36 21.86
C GLN A 218 22.44 -5.55 21.58
N GLN A 219 21.85 -6.74 21.46
CA GLN A 219 22.55 -7.97 21.16
C GLN A 219 22.52 -8.27 19.65
N ASP A 220 21.91 -7.43 18.82
CA ASP A 220 21.71 -7.66 17.40
C ASP A 220 21.20 -9.08 17.07
N LEU A 221 20.25 -9.56 17.88
CA LEU A 221 19.72 -10.92 17.84
C LEU A 221 18.23 -10.89 17.52
N ASN A 222 17.79 -11.69 16.55
CA ASN A 222 16.38 -11.90 16.23
C ASN A 222 16.03 -13.37 16.39
N LEU A 223 14.86 -13.64 16.95
CA LEU A 223 14.21 -14.94 16.94
C LEU A 223 12.87 -14.82 16.23
N LEU A 224 12.64 -15.65 15.22
CA LEU A 224 11.37 -15.78 14.53
C LEU A 224 10.81 -17.18 14.76
N ALA A 225 9.53 -17.26 15.11
CA ALA A 225 8.82 -18.51 15.29
C ALA A 225 7.48 -18.47 14.54
N GLY A 226 7.30 -19.41 13.60
CA GLY A 226 6.06 -19.55 12.85
C GLY A 226 6.29 -19.79 11.36
N GLN A 227 5.24 -19.61 10.56
CA GLN A 227 5.27 -19.82 9.12
C GLN A 227 5.70 -18.56 8.38
N THR A 228 6.83 -18.66 7.68
CA THR A 228 7.33 -17.61 6.79
C THR A 228 8.24 -18.19 5.70
N TRP A 229 8.74 -17.35 4.80
CA TRP A 229 9.67 -17.71 3.72
C TRP A 229 10.87 -18.52 4.22
N ASP A 230 11.34 -19.50 3.48
CA ASP A 230 12.57 -20.24 3.78
C ASP A 230 13.83 -19.37 3.65
N VAL A 231 14.94 -19.82 4.25
CA VAL A 231 16.26 -19.14 4.16
C VAL A 231 16.98 -19.44 2.84
N ILE A 232 16.76 -20.63 2.27
CA ILE A 232 17.58 -21.19 1.18
C ILE A 232 17.31 -20.60 -0.21
N SER A 233 16.23 -19.83 -0.37
CA SER A 233 15.93 -19.11 -1.62
C SER A 233 15.16 -17.83 -1.30
N PRO A 234 15.83 -16.83 -0.73
CA PRO A 234 15.17 -15.63 -0.22
C PRO A 234 14.90 -14.59 -1.31
N LEU A 235 15.53 -14.74 -2.48
CA LEU A 235 15.45 -13.80 -3.58
C LEU A 235 14.42 -14.29 -4.59
N ASN A 236 13.27 -13.63 -4.60
CA ASN A 236 12.23 -13.87 -5.57
C ASN A 236 12.20 -12.69 -6.56
N PRO A 237 12.27 -12.93 -7.87
CA PRO A 237 12.08 -11.87 -8.84
C PRO A 237 10.66 -11.32 -8.77
N SER A 238 10.49 -10.08 -9.21
CA SER A 238 9.16 -9.50 -9.38
C SER A 238 8.56 -10.06 -10.67
N THR A 239 7.53 -10.88 -10.53
CA THR A 239 6.82 -11.51 -11.65
C THR A 239 5.35 -11.10 -11.62
N LEU A 240 4.72 -11.02 -12.79
CA LEU A 240 3.27 -10.93 -12.87
C LEU A 240 2.61 -12.23 -12.41
N ASN A 241 3.23 -13.37 -12.77
CA ASN A 241 2.78 -14.70 -12.44
C ASN A 241 2.67 -14.90 -10.91
N TYR A 242 1.67 -15.67 -10.46
CA TYR A 242 1.49 -16.00 -9.03
C TYR A 242 2.69 -16.72 -8.44
N SER A 243 3.17 -17.73 -9.18
CA SER A 243 4.32 -18.52 -8.77
C SER A 243 5.58 -17.68 -8.90
N VAL A 244 6.36 -17.62 -7.83
CA VAL A 244 7.67 -16.97 -7.78
C VAL A 244 8.76 -17.92 -8.30
N GLU A 245 8.55 -18.44 -9.52
CA GLU A 245 9.43 -19.40 -10.18
C GLU A 245 9.54 -20.77 -9.48
N TRP A 246 8.53 -21.18 -8.71
CA TRP A 246 8.55 -22.48 -8.01
C TRP A 246 8.72 -23.68 -8.94
N PHE A 247 8.22 -23.55 -10.17
CA PHE A 247 8.31 -24.56 -11.22
C PHE A 247 9.42 -24.27 -12.25
N SER A 248 10.25 -23.26 -11.98
CA SER A 248 11.31 -22.78 -12.89
C SER A 248 12.68 -22.66 -12.19
N GLY A 249 12.85 -23.30 -11.04
CA GLY A 249 14.13 -23.40 -10.33
C GLY A 249 14.15 -22.85 -8.91
N ASN A 250 13.14 -22.06 -8.50
CA ASN A 250 13.05 -21.55 -7.15
C ASN A 250 12.47 -22.60 -6.19
N ILE A 251 13.29 -23.13 -5.29
CA ILE A 251 12.87 -24.17 -4.34
C ILE A 251 12.36 -23.61 -2.99
N GLY A 252 12.38 -22.29 -2.81
CA GLY A 252 11.98 -21.64 -1.57
C GLY A 252 10.47 -21.61 -1.41
N TYR A 253 9.95 -22.00 -0.25
CA TYR A 253 8.54 -21.90 0.07
C TYR A 253 8.33 -21.18 1.41
N ARG A 254 7.10 -21.20 1.92
CA ARG A 254 6.77 -20.72 3.27
C ARG A 254 6.48 -21.92 4.15
N ARG A 255 7.21 -22.08 5.24
CA ARG A 255 7.09 -23.24 6.14
C ARG A 255 7.14 -22.81 7.61
N PRO A 256 6.49 -23.56 8.51
CA PRO A 256 6.71 -23.42 9.94
C PRO A 256 8.18 -23.64 10.28
N GLN A 257 8.79 -22.65 10.94
CA GLN A 257 10.20 -22.70 11.29
C GLN A 257 10.48 -21.95 12.60
N LEU A 258 11.59 -22.31 13.22
CA LEU A 258 12.27 -21.50 14.22
C LEU A 258 13.55 -20.98 13.59
N ARG A 259 13.72 -19.65 13.54
CA ARG A 259 14.87 -19.00 12.93
C ARG A 259 15.52 -18.07 13.93
N LEU A 260 16.81 -18.29 14.15
CA LEU A 260 17.66 -17.38 14.90
C LEU A 260 18.52 -16.61 13.89
N GLU A 261 18.52 -15.28 14.01
CA GLU A 261 19.38 -14.41 13.20
C GLU A 261 20.27 -13.61 14.15
N LYS A 262 21.56 -13.52 13.87
CA LYS A 262 22.53 -12.78 14.66
C LYS A 262 23.40 -11.92 13.75
N GLY A 263 23.43 -10.63 14.02
CA GLY A 263 24.32 -9.73 13.31
C GLY A 263 25.69 -9.62 13.95
N TYR A 264 26.69 -9.44 13.08
CA TYR A 264 28.09 -9.25 13.42
C TYR A 264 28.64 -8.06 12.62
N GLN A 265 29.31 -7.14 13.31
CA GLN A 265 30.02 -6.05 12.65
C GLN A 265 31.36 -6.56 12.12
N CYS A 266 31.60 -6.44 10.81
CA CYS A 266 32.82 -6.94 10.17
C CYS A 266 33.86 -5.84 9.89
N GLY A 267 33.60 -4.60 10.34
CA GLY A 267 34.43 -3.42 10.12
C GLY A 267 33.79 -2.42 9.16
N GLY A 268 34.07 -1.12 9.34
CA GLY A 268 33.44 -0.05 8.57
C GLY A 268 31.92 -0.08 8.66
N ASN A 269 31.24 0.08 7.51
CA ASN A 269 29.78 -0.03 7.37
C ASN A 269 29.32 -1.46 6.97
N THR A 270 30.19 -2.47 7.04
CA THR A 270 29.84 -3.84 6.63
C THR A 270 29.33 -4.65 7.82
N ARG A 271 28.13 -5.20 7.65
CA ARG A 271 27.45 -6.05 8.64
C ARG A 271 27.14 -7.40 8.02
N LEU A 272 27.48 -8.47 8.73
CA LEU A 272 27.10 -9.84 8.41
C LEU A 272 25.87 -10.21 9.25
N LEU A 273 24.86 -10.81 8.64
CA LEU A 273 23.72 -11.41 9.34
C LEU A 273 23.81 -12.93 9.12
N LEU A 274 23.95 -13.69 10.20
CA LEU A 274 23.95 -15.15 10.20
C LEU A 274 22.62 -15.68 10.73
#